data_AF-A0A452ZNZ9-F1
#
_entry.id   AF-A0A452ZNZ9-F1
#
_cell.length_a   1.000
_cell.length_b   1.000
_cell.length_c   1.000
_cell.angle_alpha   90.00
_cell.angle_beta   90.00
_cell.angle_gamma   90.00
#
_symmetry.space_group_name_H-M   'P 1'
#
loop_
_entity.id
_entity.type
_entity.pdbx_description
1 polymer ?
#
loop_
_entity_poly.entity_id
_entity_poly.type
_entity_poly.pdbx_seq_one_letter_code
_entity_poly.pdbx_strand_id
1 'polypeptide(L)'
;LLKSEAPVSVSVTLVFPLYQVVTTITVPELYTPGLKGVLSLPFPYQKSTPGKAELQYLHPHLGINGSVGLNSNPLVNFSGVIGTKAFAFGVDVAFDTASGDFTKYNAGLSHTNQDLTASLNLNNKANTLAASYYHQVQRTTAVGAEIAHSFSSNENTITVGTQHELDPLTTVKGRYNNFGIASALIQHAWRPKSLITFSTEVDTKAIEKSPKFGLALSLKP
;
A
#
# COMPACT_ATOMS: atom_id res chain seq x y z
N LEU A 1 20.66 24.15 -18.75
CA LEU A 1 20.01 23.90 -17.44
C LEU A 1 19.46 22.48 -17.46
N LEU A 2 20.28 21.52 -17.04
CA LEU A 2 19.95 20.09 -17.00
C LEU A 2 18.86 19.89 -15.94
N LYS A 3 17.65 19.56 -16.40
CA LYS A 3 16.57 19.11 -15.52
C LYS A 3 17.01 17.75 -15.01
N SER A 4 17.28 17.63 -13.71
CA SER A 4 17.60 16.38 -13.04
C SER A 4 16.41 15.43 -13.24
N GLU A 5 16.48 14.55 -14.26
CA GLU A 5 15.54 13.44 -14.40
C GLU A 5 15.56 12.64 -13.10
N ALA A 6 14.41 12.54 -12.44
CA ALA A 6 14.32 11.68 -11.27
C ALA A 6 14.63 10.24 -11.71
N PRO A 7 15.55 9.52 -11.03
CA PRO A 7 15.97 8.20 -11.48
C PRO A 7 14.81 7.21 -11.45
N VAL A 8 14.68 6.42 -12.53
CA VAL A 8 13.78 5.26 -12.57
C VAL A 8 14.13 4.33 -11.42
N SER A 9 13.12 3.93 -10.63
CA SER A 9 13.31 2.99 -9.53
C SER A 9 12.75 1.62 -9.91
N VAL A 10 13.52 0.57 -9.61
CA VAL A 10 13.12 -0.81 -9.85
C VAL A 10 13.03 -1.54 -8.52
N SER A 11 11.89 -2.17 -8.27
CA SER A 11 11.64 -2.97 -7.08
C SER A 11 11.30 -4.40 -7.47
N VAL A 12 11.97 -5.36 -6.87
CA VAL A 12 11.72 -6.79 -7.06
C VAL A 12 11.16 -7.34 -5.74
N THR A 13 9.99 -7.96 -5.82
CA THR A 13 9.32 -8.57 -4.66
C THR A 13 9.21 -10.07 -4.87
N LEU A 14 9.70 -10.84 -3.91
CA LEU A 14 9.59 -12.29 -3.85
C LEU A 14 8.46 -12.65 -2.90
N VAL A 15 7.44 -13.32 -3.43
CA VAL A 15 6.24 -13.72 -2.70
C VAL A 15 6.29 -15.22 -2.42
N PHE A 16 6.41 -15.58 -1.14
CA PHE A 16 6.33 -16.97 -0.68
C PHE A 16 4.95 -17.27 -0.08
N PRO A 17 4.40 -18.49 -0.23
CA PRO A 17 5.00 -19.69 -0.82
C PRO A 17 4.77 -19.86 -2.34
N LEU A 18 4.21 -18.86 -3.01
CA LEU A 18 3.85 -18.95 -4.44
C LEU A 18 5.07 -18.99 -5.39
N TYR A 19 6.29 -18.85 -4.87
CA TYR A 19 7.54 -18.73 -5.63
C TYR A 19 7.43 -17.72 -6.78
N GLN A 20 6.70 -16.63 -6.54
CA GLN A 20 6.42 -15.62 -7.55
C GLN A 20 7.35 -14.42 -7.37
N VAL A 21 7.94 -13.98 -8.48
CA VAL A 21 8.76 -12.78 -8.57
C VAL A 21 7.93 -11.68 -9.22
N VAL A 22 7.67 -10.60 -8.51
CA VAL A 22 6.99 -9.42 -9.05
C VAL A 22 8.03 -8.33 -9.28
N THR A 23 8.22 -7.95 -10.54
CA THR A 23 9.09 -6.83 -10.91
C THR A 23 8.23 -5.59 -11.08
N THR A 24 8.48 -4.56 -10.29
CA THR A 24 7.81 -3.27 -10.37
C THR A 24 8.78 -2.21 -10.85
N ILE A 25 8.51 -1.63 -12.01
CA ILE A 25 9.24 -0.53 -12.60
C ILE A 25 8.45 0.74 -12.34
N THR A 26 9.09 1.73 -11.72
CA THR A 26 8.48 3.04 -11.45
C THR A 26 9.26 4.11 -12.17
N VAL A 27 8.59 4.83 -13.06
CA VAL A 27 9.13 5.97 -13.80
C VAL A 27 8.55 7.24 -13.19
N PRO A 28 9.35 8.00 -12.41
CA PRO A 28 8.93 9.31 -11.93
C PRO A 28 8.95 10.34 -13.07
N GLU A 29 8.06 11.33 -13.00
CA GLU A 29 8.00 12.48 -13.93
C GLU A 29 7.91 12.11 -15.41
N LEU A 30 6.90 11.32 -15.78
CA LEU A 30 6.56 11.01 -17.18
C LEU A 30 6.18 12.28 -17.94
N TYR A 31 7.15 12.95 -18.55
CA TYR A 31 7.01 14.16 -19.38
C TYR A 31 6.50 15.42 -18.64
N THR A 32 5.68 15.28 -17.60
CA THR A 32 5.14 16.36 -16.78
C THR A 32 5.50 16.19 -15.30
N PRO A 33 5.87 17.28 -14.60
CA PRO A 33 6.08 17.25 -13.17
C PRO A 33 4.83 16.73 -12.44
N GLY A 34 5.03 15.78 -11.53
CA GLY A 34 3.94 15.15 -10.77
C GLY A 34 3.29 13.94 -11.43
N LEU A 35 3.55 13.64 -12.71
CA LEU A 35 3.08 12.41 -13.35
C LEU A 35 4.07 11.26 -13.10
N LYS A 36 3.58 10.14 -12.59
CA LYS A 36 4.36 8.95 -12.25
C LYS A 36 3.70 7.73 -12.88
N GLY A 37 4.50 6.90 -13.53
CA GLY A 37 4.06 5.64 -14.12
C GLY A 37 4.61 4.48 -13.33
N VAL A 38 3.79 3.45 -13.13
CA VAL A 38 4.18 2.22 -12.45
C VAL A 38 3.75 1.04 -13.31
N LEU A 39 4.68 0.12 -13.58
CA LEU A 39 4.43 -1.12 -14.29
C LEU A 39 4.86 -2.29 -13.41
N SER A 40 3.92 -3.16 -13.07
CA SER A 40 4.17 -4.37 -12.28
C SER A 40 3.99 -5.62 -13.14
N LEU A 41 5.03 -6.44 -13.24
CA LEU A 41 5.08 -7.64 -14.05
C LEU A 41 5.42 -8.86 -13.17
N PRO A 42 4.45 -9.75 -12.91
CA PRO A 42 4.67 -11.00 -12.20
C PRO A 42 5.27 -12.09 -13.10
N PHE A 43 6.22 -12.84 -12.55
CA PHE A 43 6.87 -14.02 -13.14
C PHE A 43 6.92 -15.18 -12.13
N PRO A 44 6.56 -16.42 -12.52
CA PRO A 44 5.95 -16.80 -13.79
C PRO A 44 4.58 -16.16 -13.98
N TYR A 45 4.22 -15.86 -15.23
CA TYR A 45 2.93 -15.27 -15.56
C TYR A 45 1.81 -16.28 -15.28
N GLN A 46 0.91 -15.93 -14.36
CA GLN A 46 -0.27 -16.73 -14.04
C GLN A 46 -1.51 -15.94 -14.37
N LYS A 47 -2.53 -16.61 -14.93
CA LYS A 47 -3.82 -15.97 -15.25
C LYS A 47 -4.49 -15.37 -14.00
N SER A 48 -4.19 -15.91 -12.82
CA SER A 48 -4.66 -15.45 -11.50
C SER A 48 -3.96 -14.19 -10.99
N THR A 49 -2.78 -13.85 -11.51
CA THR A 49 -2.00 -12.69 -11.06
C THR A 49 -1.40 -12.01 -12.29
N PRO A 50 -2.19 -11.21 -13.00
CA PRO A 50 -1.71 -10.55 -14.20
C PRO A 50 -0.83 -9.34 -13.88
N GLY A 51 -0.12 -8.85 -14.90
CA GLY A 51 0.58 -7.58 -14.79
C GLY A 51 -0.38 -6.44 -14.51
N LYS A 52 0.15 -5.31 -14.04
CA LYS A 52 -0.63 -4.11 -13.75
C LYS A 52 0.11 -2.89 -14.25
N ALA A 53 -0.59 -2.01 -14.94
CA ALA A 53 -0.09 -0.69 -15.31
C ALA A 53 -0.84 0.36 -14.49
N GLU A 54 -0.13 1.33 -13.94
CA GLU A 54 -0.67 2.44 -13.16
C GLU A 54 -0.09 3.77 -13.62
N LEU A 55 -0.91 4.80 -13.56
CA LEU A 55 -0.59 6.17 -13.86
C LEU A 55 -1.10 7.06 -12.72
N GLN A 56 -0.19 7.73 -12.04
CA GLN A 56 -0.45 8.58 -10.88
C GLN A 56 -0.08 10.02 -11.22
N TYR A 57 -1.02 10.95 -11.09
CA TYR A 57 -0.78 12.36 -11.22
C TYR A 57 -0.94 13.05 -9.87
N LEU A 58 0.12 13.65 -9.36
CA LEU A 58 0.13 14.32 -8.06
C LEU A 58 0.42 15.80 -8.22
N HIS A 59 -0.55 16.61 -7.83
CA HIS A 59 -0.49 18.05 -7.65
C HIS A 59 -0.61 18.36 -6.14
N PRO A 60 -0.03 19.46 -5.62
CA PRO A 60 -0.11 19.86 -4.21
C PRO A 60 -1.45 19.72 -3.47
N HIS A 61 -2.59 19.77 -4.18
CA HIS A 61 -3.94 19.67 -3.60
C HIS A 61 -4.81 18.59 -4.25
N LEU A 62 -4.28 17.87 -5.24
CA LEU A 62 -5.02 16.93 -6.07
C LEU A 62 -4.13 15.74 -6.43
N GLY A 63 -4.52 14.55 -6.02
CA GLY A 63 -3.94 13.30 -6.48
C GLY A 63 -4.96 12.56 -7.34
N ILE A 64 -4.58 12.15 -8.54
CA ILE A 64 -5.38 11.28 -9.40
C ILE A 64 -4.54 10.03 -9.67
N ASN A 65 -5.18 8.88 -9.66
CA ASN A 65 -4.55 7.62 -9.98
C ASN A 65 -5.48 6.80 -10.87
N GLY A 66 -4.94 6.26 -11.96
CA GLY A 66 -5.63 5.32 -12.83
C GLY A 66 -4.77 4.07 -12.99
N SER A 67 -5.37 2.89 -12.86
CA SER A 67 -4.66 1.63 -13.08
C SER A 67 -5.49 0.61 -13.85
N VAL A 68 -4.81 -0.27 -14.56
CA VAL A 68 -5.40 -1.29 -15.41
C VAL A 68 -4.64 -2.62 -15.28
N GLY A 69 -5.38 -3.70 -15.13
CA GLY A 69 -4.84 -5.06 -15.21
C GLY A 69 -4.45 -5.43 -16.64
N LEU A 70 -3.29 -6.08 -16.80
CA LEU A 70 -2.75 -6.55 -18.07
C LEU A 70 -3.16 -8.02 -18.31
N ASN A 71 -4.46 -8.26 -18.45
CA ASN A 71 -5.07 -9.57 -18.73
C ASN A 71 -6.23 -9.45 -19.72
N SER A 72 -6.81 -10.59 -20.13
CA SER A 72 -7.98 -10.63 -21.01
C SER A 72 -9.22 -9.94 -20.43
N ASN A 73 -9.28 -9.82 -19.10
CA ASN A 73 -10.38 -9.22 -18.35
C ASN A 73 -9.82 -8.10 -17.45
N PRO A 74 -9.45 -6.95 -18.03
CA PRO A 74 -8.80 -5.88 -17.29
C PRO A 74 -9.69 -5.33 -16.18
N LEU A 75 -9.17 -5.37 -14.95
CA LEU A 75 -9.73 -4.58 -13.86
C LEU A 75 -9.20 -3.15 -14.00
N VAL A 76 -10.10 -2.19 -14.24
CA VAL A 76 -9.77 -0.77 -14.29
C VAL A 76 -10.07 -0.15 -12.93
N ASN A 77 -9.10 0.51 -12.33
CA ASN A 77 -9.28 1.22 -11.07
C ASN A 77 -8.95 2.71 -11.26
N PHE A 78 -9.78 3.56 -10.67
CA PHE A 78 -9.63 5.00 -10.70
C PHE A 78 -9.80 5.55 -9.29
N SER A 79 -8.83 6.35 -8.84
CA SER A 79 -8.87 7.04 -7.56
C SER A 79 -8.58 8.52 -7.74
N GLY A 80 -9.24 9.33 -6.91
CA GLY A 80 -9.05 10.76 -6.85
C GLY A 80 -9.05 11.21 -5.40
N VAL A 81 -8.10 12.07 -5.05
CA VAL A 81 -7.95 12.66 -3.72
C VAL A 81 -7.79 14.15 -3.88
N ILE A 82 -8.58 14.92 -3.13
CA ILE A 82 -8.45 16.37 -3.01
C ILE A 82 -8.21 16.74 -1.57
N GLY A 83 -7.28 17.64 -1.31
CA GLY A 83 -6.92 17.94 0.07
C GLY A 83 -6.04 19.17 0.25
N THR A 84 -6.04 19.63 1.49
CA THR A 84 -5.12 20.62 2.03
C THR A 84 -4.07 19.92 2.89
N LYS A 85 -3.20 20.69 3.56
CA LYS A 85 -2.23 20.12 4.51
C LYS A 85 -2.88 19.43 5.71
N ALA A 86 -4.10 19.84 6.07
CA ALA A 86 -4.80 19.34 7.26
C ALA A 86 -5.87 18.30 6.93
N PHE A 87 -6.61 18.46 5.83
CA PHE A 87 -7.72 17.57 5.47
C PHE A 87 -7.55 17.03 4.07
N ALA A 88 -7.81 15.75 3.86
CA ALA A 88 -7.92 15.17 2.53
C ALA A 88 -9.17 14.31 2.40
N PHE A 89 -9.85 14.41 1.27
CA PHE A 89 -10.98 13.58 0.90
C PHE A 89 -10.64 12.81 -0.36
N GLY A 90 -10.93 11.52 -0.36
CA GLY A 90 -10.60 10.62 -1.45
C GLY A 90 -11.73 9.69 -1.81
N VAL A 91 -11.78 9.32 -3.08
CA VAL A 91 -12.66 8.28 -3.61
C VAL A 91 -11.83 7.32 -4.45
N ASP A 92 -12.20 6.05 -4.42
CA ASP A 92 -11.56 4.99 -5.20
C ASP A 92 -12.64 4.04 -5.74
N VAL A 93 -12.63 3.84 -7.05
CA VAL A 93 -13.59 3.00 -7.74
C VAL A 93 -12.86 1.97 -8.60
N ALA A 94 -13.39 0.75 -8.69
CA ALA A 94 -12.89 -0.26 -9.61
C ALA A 94 -14.02 -0.87 -10.43
N PHE A 95 -13.75 -1.03 -11.72
CA PHE A 95 -14.63 -1.58 -12.73
C PHE A 95 -13.99 -2.85 -13.30
N ASP A 96 -14.76 -3.94 -13.33
CA ASP A 96 -14.34 -5.20 -13.93
C ASP A 96 -14.99 -5.35 -15.31
N THR A 97 -14.17 -5.38 -16.36
CA THR A 97 -14.68 -5.49 -17.74
C THR A 97 -15.25 -6.87 -18.06
N ALA A 98 -14.98 -7.90 -17.26
CA ALA A 98 -15.56 -9.23 -17.47
C ALA A 98 -17.01 -9.31 -17.05
N SER A 99 -17.32 -8.76 -15.87
CA SER A 99 -18.68 -8.72 -15.32
C SER A 99 -19.46 -7.52 -15.83
N GLY A 100 -18.78 -6.46 -16.28
CA GLY A 100 -19.42 -5.19 -16.63
C GLY A 100 -19.88 -4.41 -15.40
N ASP A 101 -19.44 -4.81 -14.20
CA ASP A 101 -19.88 -4.26 -12.93
C ASP A 101 -18.74 -3.54 -12.20
N PHE A 102 -19.14 -2.60 -11.34
CA PHE A 102 -18.23 -2.00 -10.38
C PHE A 102 -18.01 -2.96 -9.21
N THR A 103 -16.76 -3.36 -9.03
CA THR A 103 -16.36 -4.31 -7.99
C THR A 103 -15.98 -3.60 -6.69
N LYS A 104 -15.55 -2.34 -6.77
CA LYS A 104 -15.07 -1.57 -5.63
C LYS A 104 -15.59 -0.13 -5.66
N TYR A 105 -16.09 0.33 -4.52
CA TYR A 105 -16.36 1.73 -4.24
C TYR A 105 -15.90 2.01 -2.82
N ASN A 106 -14.91 2.87 -2.70
CA ASN A 106 -14.36 3.33 -1.45
C ASN A 106 -14.39 4.85 -1.39
N ALA A 107 -14.61 5.38 -0.20
CA ALA A 107 -14.50 6.80 0.11
C ALA A 107 -13.69 6.95 1.39
N GLY A 108 -12.91 8.02 1.50
CA GLY A 108 -12.05 8.25 2.64
C GLY A 108 -11.94 9.72 2.97
N LEU A 109 -11.84 10.02 4.25
CA LEU A 109 -11.49 11.33 4.79
C LEU A 109 -10.30 11.13 5.72
N SER A 110 -9.29 11.98 5.62
CA SER A 110 -8.21 12.03 6.59
C SER A 110 -8.02 13.44 7.12
N HIS A 111 -7.61 13.50 8.39
CA HIS A 111 -7.19 14.69 9.09
C HIS A 111 -5.75 14.48 9.58
N THR A 112 -4.84 15.33 9.14
CA THR A 112 -3.42 15.28 9.48
C THR A 112 -3.01 16.56 10.21
N ASN A 113 -2.47 16.39 11.41
CA ASN A 113 -1.77 17.38 12.22
C ASN A 113 -0.25 17.08 12.19
N GLN A 114 0.54 17.89 12.90
CA GLN A 114 2.02 17.77 12.91
C GLN A 114 2.51 16.36 13.29
N ASP A 115 1.94 15.76 14.34
CA ASP A 115 2.38 14.46 14.88
C ASP A 115 1.27 13.40 14.87
N LEU A 116 0.11 13.69 14.26
CA LEU A 116 -1.09 12.86 14.38
C LEU A 116 -1.84 12.83 13.06
N THR A 117 -2.21 11.64 12.60
CA THR A 117 -3.12 11.46 11.46
C THR A 117 -4.29 10.59 11.88
N ALA A 118 -5.51 11.10 11.71
CA ALA A 118 -6.73 10.33 11.84
C ALA A 118 -7.34 10.14 10.45
N SER A 119 -7.91 8.98 10.17
CA SER A 119 -8.61 8.73 8.92
C SER A 119 -9.87 7.91 9.14
N LEU A 120 -10.88 8.21 8.35
CA LEU A 120 -12.12 7.45 8.28
C LEU A 120 -12.32 7.00 6.83
N ASN A 121 -12.39 5.69 6.62
CA ASN A 121 -12.52 5.08 5.31
C ASN A 121 -13.75 4.19 5.28
N LEU A 122 -14.54 4.34 4.23
CA LEU A 122 -15.66 3.49 3.90
C LEU A 122 -15.25 2.64 2.70
N ASN A 123 -15.16 1.33 2.89
CA ASN A 123 -14.59 0.40 1.92
C ASN A 123 -15.62 -0.64 1.46
N ASN A 124 -15.31 -1.33 0.36
CA ASN A 124 -16.03 -2.51 -0.13
C ASN A 124 -17.52 -2.23 -0.38
N LYS A 125 -17.84 -1.20 -1.18
CA LYS A 125 -19.23 -0.81 -1.48
C LYS A 125 -20.00 -0.38 -0.22
N ALA A 126 -19.35 0.41 0.62
CA ALA A 126 -19.88 0.84 1.92
C ALA A 126 -20.15 -0.28 2.93
N ASN A 127 -19.57 -1.46 2.73
CA ASN A 127 -19.73 -2.58 3.63
C ASN A 127 -18.79 -2.53 4.85
N THR A 128 -17.65 -1.86 4.74
CA THR A 128 -16.66 -1.84 5.83
C THR A 128 -16.31 -0.41 6.20
N LEU A 129 -16.64 0.01 7.42
CA LEU A 129 -16.24 1.30 7.98
C LEU A 129 -14.97 1.12 8.80
N ALA A 130 -13.88 1.79 8.42
CA ALA A 130 -12.60 1.74 9.11
C ALA A 130 -12.21 3.13 9.62
N ALA A 131 -11.86 3.22 10.90
CA ALA A 131 -11.29 4.39 11.53
C ALA A 131 -9.86 4.07 11.95
N SER A 132 -8.90 4.86 11.50
CA SER A 132 -7.48 4.67 11.79
C SER A 132 -6.92 5.90 12.48
N TYR A 133 -6.01 5.67 13.41
CA TYR A 133 -5.33 6.68 14.20
C TYR A 133 -3.85 6.38 14.19
N TYR A 134 -3.05 7.34 13.77
CA TYR A 134 -1.60 7.27 13.73
C TYR A 134 -1.03 8.43 14.56
N HIS A 135 -0.08 8.14 15.43
CA HIS A 135 0.58 9.13 16.25
C HIS A 135 2.09 8.91 16.28
N GLN A 136 2.83 9.93 15.88
CA GLN A 136 4.28 9.96 15.95
C GLN A 136 4.69 10.48 17.33
N VAL A 137 5.06 9.55 18.23
CA VAL A 137 5.44 9.88 19.61
C VAL A 137 6.83 10.52 19.63
N GLN A 138 7.74 9.99 18.83
CA GLN A 138 9.12 10.45 18.68
C GLN A 138 9.49 10.42 17.19
N ARG A 139 10.59 11.10 16.81
CA ARG A 139 11.09 11.04 15.43
C ARG A 139 11.35 9.61 14.95
N THR A 140 11.79 8.74 15.87
CA THR A 140 12.11 7.33 15.61
C THR A 140 10.96 6.37 15.90
N THR A 141 9.94 6.77 16.66
CA THR A 141 8.87 5.87 17.12
C THR A 141 7.49 6.41 16.80
N ALA A 142 6.69 5.59 16.14
CA ALA A 142 5.29 5.89 15.86
C ALA A 142 4.40 4.70 16.24
N VAL A 143 3.19 5.01 16.68
CA VAL A 143 2.18 4.03 17.03
C VAL A 143 0.92 4.30 16.25
N GLY A 144 0.15 3.26 15.99
CA GLY A 144 -1.13 3.39 15.32
C GLY A 144 -2.12 2.33 15.77
N ALA A 145 -3.39 2.66 15.64
CA ALA A 145 -4.49 1.75 15.84
C ALA A 145 -5.51 1.95 14.73
N GLU A 146 -6.20 0.88 14.37
CA GLU A 146 -7.29 0.88 13.40
C GLU A 146 -8.42 0.01 13.93
N ILE A 147 -9.65 0.51 13.79
CA ILE A 147 -10.87 -0.21 14.09
C ILE A 147 -11.67 -0.25 12.80
N ALA A 148 -11.97 -1.46 12.31
CA ALA A 148 -12.81 -1.67 11.14
C ALA A 148 -14.04 -2.49 11.49
N HIS A 149 -15.22 -1.96 11.21
CA HIS A 149 -16.51 -2.62 11.36
C HIS A 149 -17.01 -3.08 9.99
N SER A 150 -17.34 -4.36 9.88
CA SER A 150 -17.95 -4.96 8.70
C SER A 150 -19.46 -5.07 8.89
N PHE A 151 -20.24 -4.32 8.12
CA PHE A 151 -21.71 -4.34 8.21
C PHE A 151 -22.30 -5.69 7.77
N SER A 152 -21.70 -6.37 6.79
CA SER A 152 -22.20 -7.67 6.30
C SER A 152 -22.01 -8.80 7.30
N SER A 153 -20.86 -8.85 7.99
CA SER A 153 -20.57 -9.90 8.98
C SER A 153 -20.87 -9.47 10.41
N ASN A 154 -21.17 -8.20 10.63
CA ASN A 154 -21.33 -7.58 11.95
C ASN A 154 -20.12 -7.82 12.87
N GLU A 155 -18.93 -7.85 12.28
CA GLU A 155 -17.67 -8.12 12.99
C GLU A 155 -16.82 -6.86 13.12
N ASN A 156 -16.12 -6.78 14.24
CA ASN A 156 -15.17 -5.72 14.53
C ASN A 156 -13.74 -6.26 14.44
N THR A 157 -12.94 -5.64 13.58
CA THR A 157 -11.50 -5.86 13.49
C THR A 157 -10.80 -4.72 14.21
N ILE A 158 -10.00 -5.05 15.21
CA ILE A 158 -9.14 -4.07 15.89
C ILE A 158 -7.70 -4.46 15.58
N THR A 159 -6.96 -3.51 15.05
CA THR A 159 -5.56 -3.66 14.67
C THR A 159 -4.73 -2.61 15.39
N VAL A 160 -3.65 -3.02 16.01
CA VAL A 160 -2.67 -2.13 16.65
C VAL A 160 -1.32 -2.34 16.01
N GLY A 161 -0.55 -1.28 15.85
CA GLY A 161 0.74 -1.32 15.21
C GLY A 161 1.72 -0.33 15.81
N THR A 162 2.98 -0.65 15.66
CA THR A 162 4.10 0.19 16.07
C THR A 162 5.17 0.17 15.00
N GLN A 163 5.84 1.30 14.84
CA GLN A 163 7.01 1.46 14.01
C GLN A 163 8.11 2.05 14.89
N HIS A 164 9.31 1.49 14.79
CA HIS A 164 10.48 1.98 15.48
C HIS A 164 11.70 1.93 14.56
N GLU A 165 12.42 3.04 14.48
CA GLU A 165 13.71 3.16 13.81
C GLU A 165 14.80 2.76 14.80
N LEU A 166 15.47 1.64 14.53
CA LEU A 166 16.58 1.15 15.35
C LEU A 166 17.87 1.95 15.08
N ASP A 167 18.07 2.32 13.83
CA ASP A 167 19.17 3.15 13.36
C ASP A 167 18.70 3.94 12.12
N PRO A 168 19.48 4.92 11.61
CA PRO A 168 19.09 5.73 10.45
C PRO A 168 18.87 4.94 9.14
N LEU A 169 19.26 3.66 9.10
CA LEU A 169 19.16 2.76 7.96
C LEU A 169 18.15 1.62 8.19
N THR A 170 17.70 1.38 9.41
CA THR A 170 16.95 0.19 9.82
C THR A 170 15.67 0.57 10.55
N THR A 171 14.53 0.20 9.96
CA THR A 171 13.21 0.40 10.54
C THR A 171 12.52 -0.94 10.78
N VAL A 172 11.93 -1.08 11.96
CA VAL A 172 11.10 -2.23 12.33
C VAL A 172 9.65 -1.77 12.46
N LYS A 173 8.72 -2.61 11.99
CA LYS A 173 7.28 -2.43 12.16
C LYS A 173 6.67 -3.70 12.70
N GLY A 174 5.80 -3.55 13.69
CA GLY A 174 4.99 -4.63 14.25
C GLY A 174 3.52 -4.28 14.12
N ARG A 175 2.68 -5.29 13.86
CA ARG A 175 1.23 -5.16 13.81
C ARG A 175 0.58 -6.38 14.40
N TYR A 176 -0.51 -6.19 15.12
CA TYR A 176 -1.31 -7.26 15.70
C TYR A 176 -2.79 -6.96 15.55
N ASN A 177 -3.61 -7.98 15.27
CA ASN A 177 -5.06 -7.84 15.23
C ASN A 177 -5.79 -8.80 16.19
N ASN A 178 -7.04 -8.48 16.52
CA ASN A 178 -7.89 -9.29 17.39
C ASN A 178 -8.24 -10.69 16.84
N PHE A 179 -8.04 -10.90 15.53
CA PHE A 179 -8.14 -12.23 14.92
C PHE A 179 -6.93 -13.12 15.23
N GLY A 180 -5.89 -12.61 15.90
CA GLY A 180 -4.69 -13.37 16.25
C GLY A 180 -3.64 -13.37 15.14
N ILE A 181 -3.72 -12.46 14.19
CA ILE A 181 -2.70 -12.30 13.16
C ILE A 181 -1.66 -11.31 13.67
N ALA A 182 -0.43 -11.80 13.84
CA ALA A 182 0.74 -11.00 14.15
C ALA A 182 1.58 -10.82 12.87
N SER A 183 1.95 -9.59 12.54
CA SER A 183 2.83 -9.27 11.42
C SER A 183 4.03 -8.48 11.91
N ALA A 184 5.22 -8.80 11.40
CA ALA A 184 6.44 -8.04 11.64
C ALA A 184 7.16 -7.76 10.33
N LEU A 185 7.79 -6.60 10.24
CA LEU A 185 8.56 -6.16 9.08
C LEU A 185 9.85 -5.50 9.57
N ILE A 186 10.97 -5.87 8.96
CA ILE A 186 12.24 -5.19 9.12
C ILE A 186 12.71 -4.71 7.75
N GLN A 187 13.07 -3.44 7.68
CA GLN A 187 13.57 -2.80 6.48
C GLN A 187 14.94 -2.22 6.76
N HIS A 188 15.92 -2.54 5.93
CA HIS A 188 17.30 -2.10 6.07
C HIS A 188 17.83 -1.47 4.77
N ALA A 189 18.42 -0.28 4.89
CA ALA A 189 19.05 0.45 3.80
C ALA A 189 20.51 0.03 3.64
N TRP A 190 20.78 -0.90 2.73
CA TRP A 190 22.12 -1.44 2.49
C TRP A 190 23.00 -0.53 1.60
N ARG A 191 22.39 0.36 0.80
CA ARG A 191 23.04 1.44 0.03
C ARG A 191 22.17 2.70 0.08
N PRO A 192 22.71 3.91 -0.16
CA PRO A 192 21.90 5.12 -0.25
C PRO A 192 20.71 4.92 -1.18
N LYS A 193 19.49 5.14 -0.66
CA LYS A 193 18.21 5.00 -1.39
C LYS A 193 17.83 3.58 -1.83
N SER A 194 18.62 2.54 -1.53
CA SER A 194 18.28 1.13 -1.83
C SER A 194 17.95 0.37 -0.55
N LEU A 195 16.86 -0.38 -0.56
CA LEU A 195 16.23 -0.97 0.63
C LEU A 195 16.02 -2.46 0.45
N ILE A 196 16.31 -3.22 1.50
CA ILE A 196 15.95 -4.64 1.65
C ILE A 196 14.87 -4.70 2.73
N THR A 197 13.75 -5.33 2.43
CA THR A 197 12.62 -5.47 3.35
C THR A 197 12.29 -6.94 3.53
N PHE A 198 12.33 -7.41 4.77
CA PHE A 198 11.86 -8.73 5.17
C PHE A 198 10.56 -8.57 5.97
N SER A 199 9.56 -9.37 5.64
CA SER A 199 8.25 -9.35 6.29
C SER A 199 7.78 -10.75 6.64
N THR A 200 7.13 -10.90 7.78
CA THR A 200 6.54 -12.15 8.25
C THR A 200 5.13 -11.90 8.79
N GLU A 201 4.22 -12.83 8.54
CA GLU A 201 2.87 -12.85 9.09
C GLU A 201 2.57 -14.24 9.65
N VAL A 202 2.12 -14.29 10.90
CA VAL A 202 1.84 -15.51 11.65
C VAL A 202 0.42 -15.42 12.20
N ASP A 203 -0.37 -16.47 11.97
CA ASP A 203 -1.66 -16.64 12.60
C ASP A 203 -1.47 -17.40 13.92
N THR A 204 -1.57 -16.70 15.05
CA THR A 204 -1.37 -17.27 16.38
C THR A 204 -2.52 -18.16 16.82
N LYS A 205 -3.70 -18.08 16.17
CA LYS A 205 -4.84 -18.96 16.46
C LYS A 205 -4.81 -20.24 15.61
N ALA A 206 -4.16 -20.19 14.46
CA ALA A 206 -3.92 -21.33 13.58
C ALA A 206 -2.42 -21.63 13.47
N ILE A 207 -1.78 -22.06 14.58
CA ILE A 207 -0.34 -22.40 14.62
C ILE A 207 0.04 -23.51 13.63
N GLU A 208 -0.92 -24.37 13.26
CA GLU A 208 -0.74 -25.39 12.23
C GLU A 208 -0.56 -24.81 10.81
N LYS A 209 -0.99 -23.55 10.60
CA LYS A 209 -0.87 -22.86 9.33
C LYS A 209 0.53 -22.30 9.18
N SER A 210 1.18 -22.62 8.06
CA SER A 210 2.53 -22.12 7.79
C SER A 210 2.57 -20.59 7.78
N PRO A 211 3.53 -19.97 8.46
CA PRO A 211 3.69 -18.53 8.46
C PRO A 211 4.02 -18.03 7.05
N LYS A 212 3.53 -16.84 6.71
CA LYS A 212 3.82 -16.20 5.43
C LYS A 212 5.08 -15.37 5.55
N PHE A 213 5.96 -15.49 4.57
CA PHE A 213 7.17 -14.70 4.47
C PHE A 213 7.19 -13.91 3.17
N GLY A 214 7.73 -12.71 3.23
CA GLY A 214 7.93 -11.85 2.07
C GLY A 214 9.31 -11.23 2.11
N LEU A 215 9.95 -11.14 0.95
CA LEU A 215 11.23 -10.47 0.78
C LEU A 215 11.10 -9.50 -0.39
N ALA A 216 11.44 -8.23 -0.16
CA ALA A 216 11.44 -7.20 -1.20
C ALA A 216 12.79 -6.50 -1.26
N LEU A 217 13.27 -6.25 -2.47
CA LEU A 217 14.46 -5.48 -2.77
C LEU A 217 14.06 -4.28 -3.64
N SER A 218 14.27 -3.06 -3.15
CA SER A 218 14.07 -1.83 -3.90
C SER A 218 15.42 -1.21 -4.24
N LEU A 219 15.67 -1.01 -5.53
CA LEU A 219 16.91 -0.47 -6.07
C LEU A 219 16.60 0.92 -6.65
N LYS A 220 17.32 1.91 -6.13
CA LYS A 220 17.36 3.26 -6.70
C LYS A 220 18.80 3.56 -7.11
N PRO A 221 19.03 3.92 -8.38
CA PRO A 221 20.36 4.28 -8.85
C PRO A 221 20.83 5.62 -8.27
#